data_AF-A0A3A4NGE0-F1
#
_entry.id   AF-A0A3A4NGE0-F1
#
_cell.length_a   1.000
_cell.length_b   1.000
_cell.length_c   1.000
_cell.angle_alpha   90.00
_cell.angle_beta   90.00
_cell.angle_gamma   90.00
#
_symmetry.space_group_name_H-M   'P 1'
#
loop_
_entity.id
_entity.type
_entity.pdbx_description
1 polymer ?
#
loop_
_entity_poly.entity_id
_entity_poly.type
_entity_poly.pdbx_seq_one_letter_code
_entity_poly.pdbx_strand_id
1 'polypeptide(L)'
;MGVVSTRRLRCLETSQQIYKGTIRVSLARFYSRINDAISPLLSGGADLQTFLAEKIVCLKAPDDLEEHPIHLAGFILATNLCARLYPRLRILAPSRVGEQCASTVFQVNPSCEIDTKRGTSDAELAWAVPPESDSAAVVAPSGWEVLIDLPGSRRIQPSNILVSLAAASIGVGELFRTVFAQFLATGRVGVSPGRLNILTLDELPADLPQLSSNIDIGRVHLVGAGAVGQAAIYTLARVSATGTIVVVDPEQIALSNLQRYVLSIDSDVSASKCSIVARALKGSRLETVCRESFWGDDELATDDVEVVCTAVDTEAVRIGIQAGLPRKIYNAWTQPADLGWSRHERFGDDPCLACLYWPNRPRPSHHQLIARAVRQHELRVLAYLTFRVPVDVPLRPEQIPRLPTLPAPADSPSWIEHSLLDDIAHSLEIALEDAVLWKGKHLSDLYREGVCGGALISRHIGDIAQEMAVPLAHQSVLAGIMLAAQVLIASSPELMPFRPVASEARLNVLAGLPQIAPRPRQRSQGCICSDSDFVDRYRVKWDNY
;
A
#
# COMPACT_ATOMS: atom_id res chain seq x y z
N MET A 1 21.39 14.99 9.12
CA MET A 1 22.30 13.90 8.73
C MET A 1 23.06 13.46 9.97
N GLY A 2 22.65 12.34 10.59
CA GLY A 2 23.38 11.74 11.71
C GLY A 2 24.25 10.60 11.17
N VAL A 3 25.54 10.63 11.47
CA VAL A 3 26.49 9.59 11.07
C VAL A 3 26.11 8.28 11.78
N VAL A 4 25.77 7.24 11.01
CA VAL A 4 25.52 5.90 11.54
C VAL A 4 26.86 5.32 12.00
N SER A 5 26.94 4.85 13.25
CA SER A 5 28.16 4.26 13.80
C SER A 5 28.59 3.02 13.00
N THR A 6 29.85 2.99 12.55
CA THR A 6 30.50 1.88 11.83
C THR A 6 30.46 0.53 12.57
N ARG A 7 30.15 0.51 13.87
CA ARG A 7 30.02 -0.72 14.68
C ARG A 7 28.83 -1.63 14.30
N ARG A 8 27.88 -1.17 13.49
CA ARG A 8 26.70 -1.99 13.09
C ARG A 8 26.85 -2.73 11.77
N LEU A 9 27.90 -2.47 10.98
CA LEU A 9 28.23 -3.26 9.81
C LEU A 9 29.03 -4.49 10.28
N ARG A 10 28.46 -5.71 10.14
CA ARG A 10 29.08 -6.95 10.61
C ARG A 10 29.39 -7.89 9.44
N CYS A 11 30.40 -8.74 9.65
CA CYS A 11 30.74 -9.86 8.76
C CYS A 11 29.86 -11.08 9.13
N LEU A 12 29.05 -11.59 8.20
CA LEU A 12 28.15 -12.72 8.47
C LEU A 12 28.89 -14.05 8.76
N GLU A 13 30.12 -14.20 8.27
CA GLU A 13 30.93 -15.43 8.44
C GLU A 13 31.26 -15.74 9.91
N THR A 14 31.34 -14.72 10.77
CA THR A 14 31.60 -14.91 12.21
C THR A 14 30.39 -15.44 13.00
N SER A 15 29.20 -15.51 12.40
CA SER A 15 27.98 -15.97 13.09
C SER A 15 27.72 -17.48 12.96
N GLN A 16 28.49 -18.23 12.16
CA GLN A 16 28.28 -19.68 11.99
C GLN A 16 29.02 -20.58 13.00
N GLN A 17 29.94 -20.05 13.82
CA GLN A 17 30.80 -20.90 14.68
C GLN A 17 30.72 -20.63 16.20
N ILE A 18 29.85 -19.73 16.64
CA ILE A 18 29.53 -19.54 18.06
C ILE A 18 27.99 -19.44 18.11
N TYR A 19 27.35 -19.88 19.20
CA TYR A 19 25.88 -19.87 19.42
C TYR A 19 25.11 -21.18 19.12
N LYS A 20 25.48 -22.25 19.82
CA LYS A 20 24.51 -23.26 20.27
C LYS A 20 23.70 -22.65 21.43
N GLY A 21 22.51 -22.13 21.15
CA GLY A 21 21.57 -21.63 22.15
C GLY A 21 20.66 -20.55 21.60
N THR A 22 19.44 -20.94 21.22
CA THR A 22 18.28 -20.08 20.91
C THR A 22 18.58 -18.88 20.00
N ILE A 23 18.49 -19.09 18.68
CA ILE A 23 18.56 -18.03 17.67
C ILE A 23 17.47 -16.99 17.96
N ARG A 24 17.85 -15.83 18.51
CA ARG A 24 17.02 -14.62 18.47
C ARG A 24 17.39 -13.83 17.21
N VAL A 25 16.93 -14.27 16.05
CA VAL A 25 16.78 -13.33 14.92
C VAL A 25 15.69 -12.36 15.35
N SER A 26 16.03 -11.10 15.63
CA SER A 26 15.00 -10.11 15.92
C SER A 26 14.35 -9.71 14.60
N LEU A 27 13.18 -10.27 14.32
CA LEU A 27 12.32 -9.81 13.23
C LEU A 27 11.92 -8.34 13.48
N ALA A 28 11.45 -7.67 12.42
CA ALA A 28 10.93 -6.32 12.56
C ALA A 28 9.81 -6.26 13.62
N ARG A 29 9.71 -5.15 14.36
CA ARG A 29 8.67 -4.97 15.40
C ARG A 29 7.23 -5.10 14.89
N PHE A 30 7.04 -4.95 13.59
CA PHE A 30 5.77 -5.07 12.88
C PHE A 30 5.59 -6.43 12.18
N TYR A 31 6.39 -7.44 12.53
CA TYR A 31 6.40 -8.74 11.87
C TYR A 31 5.05 -9.46 11.84
N SER A 32 4.23 -9.34 12.88
CA SER A 32 2.89 -9.95 12.90
C SER A 32 2.06 -9.59 11.65
N ARG A 33 2.24 -8.38 11.11
CA ARG A 33 1.56 -7.94 9.90
C ARG A 33 2.18 -8.41 8.59
N ILE A 34 3.47 -8.73 8.61
CA ILE A 34 4.11 -9.44 7.51
C ILE A 34 3.50 -10.84 7.41
N ASN A 35 3.28 -11.48 8.56
CA ASN A 35 2.62 -12.77 8.61
C ASN A 35 1.19 -12.73 8.06
N ASP A 36 0.38 -11.73 8.44
CA ASP A 36 -0.98 -11.55 7.89
C ASP A 36 -0.98 -11.36 6.36
N ALA A 37 0.02 -10.66 5.81
CA ALA A 37 0.14 -10.39 4.38
C ALA A 37 0.53 -11.63 3.57
N ILE A 38 1.40 -12.47 4.13
CA ILE A 38 2.04 -13.56 3.38
C ILE A 38 1.38 -14.91 3.66
N SER A 39 0.87 -15.16 4.86
CA SER A 39 0.26 -16.45 5.22
C SER A 39 -0.84 -16.91 4.24
N PRO A 40 -1.72 -16.03 3.73
CA PRO A 40 -2.70 -16.43 2.71
C PRO A 40 -2.09 -16.90 1.39
N LEU A 41 -0.82 -16.53 1.12
CA LEU A 41 -0.05 -16.92 -0.05
C LEU A 41 0.76 -18.21 0.17
N LEU A 42 0.91 -18.69 1.42
CA LEU A 42 1.69 -19.88 1.75
C LEU A 42 0.81 -21.12 1.74
N SER A 43 1.11 -22.05 0.83
CA SER A 43 0.54 -23.40 0.88
C SER A 43 1.21 -24.21 2.00
N GLY A 44 0.45 -24.78 2.94
CA GLY A 44 0.95 -25.84 3.83
C GLY A 44 1.37 -25.47 5.26
N GLY A 45 0.97 -24.32 5.81
CA GLY A 45 1.15 -24.01 7.24
C GLY A 45 2.61 -23.84 7.68
N ALA A 46 3.50 -23.47 6.76
CA ALA A 46 4.91 -23.25 7.05
C ALA A 46 5.12 -22.10 8.06
N ASP A 47 6.05 -22.29 9.00
CA ASP A 47 6.47 -21.22 9.92
C ASP A 47 7.26 -20.16 9.15
N LEU A 48 6.56 -19.08 8.77
CA LEU A 48 7.12 -17.96 8.03
C LEU A 48 8.29 -17.29 8.78
N GLN A 49 8.26 -17.30 10.12
CA GLN A 49 9.29 -16.64 10.92
C GLN A 49 10.60 -17.39 10.80
N THR A 50 10.57 -18.70 10.98
CA THR A 50 11.74 -19.56 10.77
C THR A 50 12.20 -19.48 9.31
N PHE A 51 11.26 -19.54 8.36
CA PHE A 51 11.58 -19.43 6.94
C PHE A 51 12.34 -18.14 6.61
N LEU A 52 11.82 -16.96 6.98
CA LEU A 52 12.44 -15.67 6.68
C LEU A 52 13.73 -15.42 7.46
N ALA A 53 13.85 -15.94 8.69
CA ALA A 53 15.06 -15.79 9.51
C ALA A 53 16.29 -16.42 8.86
N GLU A 54 16.10 -17.48 8.08
CA GLU A 54 17.18 -18.16 7.36
C GLU A 54 17.57 -17.46 6.06
N LYS A 55 16.71 -16.59 5.50
CA LYS A 55 16.92 -15.98 4.18
C LYS A 55 17.86 -14.78 4.22
N ILE A 56 18.78 -14.75 3.27
CA ILE A 56 19.64 -13.60 2.97
C ILE A 56 19.34 -13.14 1.54
N VAL A 57 18.87 -11.90 1.42
CA VAL A 57 18.58 -11.25 0.14
C VAL A 57 19.72 -10.31 -0.25
N CYS A 58 20.22 -10.43 -1.47
CA CYS A 58 21.26 -9.55 -2.02
C CYS A 58 20.65 -8.43 -2.88
N LEU A 59 21.10 -7.20 -2.66
CA LEU A 59 20.89 -6.05 -3.53
C LEU A 59 22.26 -5.65 -4.11
N LYS A 60 22.40 -5.76 -5.43
CA LYS A 60 23.65 -5.45 -6.13
C LYS A 60 23.49 -4.24 -7.04
N ALA A 61 24.40 -3.29 -6.92
CA ALA A 61 24.45 -2.06 -7.70
C ALA A 61 25.69 -2.02 -8.62
N PRO A 62 25.68 -1.17 -9.67
CA PRO A 62 26.87 -0.86 -10.45
C PRO A 62 27.83 0.02 -9.66
N ASP A 63 29.13 -0.05 -10.01
CA ASP A 63 30.18 0.69 -9.32
C ASP A 63 30.05 2.21 -9.49
N ASP A 64 29.44 2.67 -10.58
CA ASP A 64 29.21 4.09 -10.91
C ASP A 64 27.82 4.60 -10.51
N LEU A 65 27.02 3.83 -9.74
CA LEU A 65 25.62 4.18 -9.42
C LEU A 65 25.44 5.61 -8.84
N GLU A 66 26.44 6.11 -8.11
CA GLU A 66 26.41 7.44 -7.51
C GLU A 66 26.34 8.57 -8.56
N GLU A 67 26.88 8.34 -9.76
CA GLU A 67 26.85 9.29 -10.87
C GLU A 67 25.47 9.38 -11.55
N HIS A 68 24.56 8.45 -11.21
CA HIS A 68 23.25 8.29 -11.84
C HIS A 68 22.12 8.49 -10.81
N PRO A 69 21.80 9.73 -10.42
CA PRO A 69 20.87 10.03 -9.32
C PRO A 69 19.47 9.44 -9.51
N ILE A 70 19.01 9.32 -10.76
CA ILE A 70 17.73 8.67 -11.10
C ILE A 70 17.77 7.19 -10.73
N HIS A 71 18.82 6.46 -11.13
CA HIS A 71 19.00 5.04 -10.77
C HIS A 71 19.22 4.87 -9.27
N LEU A 72 20.01 5.74 -8.65
CA LEU A 72 20.27 5.73 -7.21
C LEU A 72 18.96 5.82 -6.41
N ALA A 73 18.03 6.70 -6.79
CA ALA A 73 16.74 6.83 -6.12
C ALA A 73 15.91 5.52 -6.16
N GLY A 74 15.92 4.81 -7.29
CA GLY A 74 15.27 3.50 -7.42
C GLY A 74 15.93 2.43 -6.55
N PHE A 75 17.27 2.37 -6.54
CA PHE A 75 18.01 1.41 -5.73
C PHE A 75 17.82 1.63 -4.22
N ILE A 76 17.79 2.88 -3.76
CA ILE A 76 17.47 3.23 -2.37
C ILE A 76 16.02 2.83 -2.02
N LEU A 77 15.07 3.03 -2.94
CA LEU A 77 13.70 2.57 -2.74
C LEU A 77 13.62 1.03 -2.66
N ALA A 78 14.32 0.30 -3.54
CA ALA A 78 14.36 -1.16 -3.49
C ALA A 78 14.93 -1.66 -2.15
N THR A 79 15.97 -0.98 -1.64
CA THR A 79 16.55 -1.23 -0.31
C THR A 79 15.53 -1.00 0.80
N ASN A 80 14.80 0.13 0.76
CA ASN A 80 13.74 0.46 1.73
C ASN A 80 12.67 -0.64 1.76
N LEU A 81 12.18 -1.06 0.59
CA LEU A 81 11.17 -2.10 0.44
C LEU A 81 11.66 -3.45 0.97
N CYS A 82 12.92 -3.83 0.69
CA CYS A 82 13.51 -5.07 1.19
C CYS A 82 13.63 -5.06 2.72
N ALA A 83 14.01 -3.93 3.33
CA ALA A 83 14.14 -3.80 4.78
C ALA A 83 12.83 -4.02 5.55
N ARG A 84 11.68 -3.82 4.88
CA ARG A 84 10.35 -4.04 5.47
C ARG A 84 9.93 -5.50 5.50
N LEU A 85 10.61 -6.38 4.78
CA LEU A 85 10.25 -7.79 4.68
C LEU A 85 11.37 -8.72 5.17
N TYR A 86 12.59 -8.47 4.71
CA TYR A 86 13.70 -9.39 4.93
C TYR A 86 14.53 -8.94 6.14
N PRO A 87 14.76 -9.82 7.11
CA PRO A 87 15.54 -9.49 8.30
C PRO A 87 17.04 -9.37 8.01
N ARG A 88 17.54 -9.97 6.92
CA ARG A 88 18.97 -10.01 6.57
C ARG A 88 19.18 -9.59 5.12
N LEU A 89 19.94 -8.52 4.93
CA LEU A 89 20.25 -7.96 3.62
C LEU A 89 21.76 -8.01 3.37
N ARG A 90 22.13 -8.36 2.14
CA ARG A 90 23.46 -8.12 1.61
C ARG A 90 23.38 -6.96 0.63
N ILE A 91 24.20 -5.94 0.82
CA ILE A 91 24.25 -4.75 -0.05
C ILE A 91 25.63 -4.70 -0.69
N LEU A 92 25.68 -5.01 -1.98
CA LEU A 92 26.89 -4.92 -2.81
C LEU A 92 26.79 -3.64 -3.64
N ALA A 93 27.32 -2.54 -3.09
CA ALA A 93 27.27 -1.22 -3.71
C ALA A 93 28.55 -0.42 -3.35
N PRO A 94 28.86 0.66 -4.09
CA PRO A 94 29.91 1.61 -3.72
C PRO A 94 29.74 2.09 -2.27
N SER A 95 30.86 2.36 -1.56
CA SER A 95 30.83 2.59 -0.11
C SER A 95 29.81 3.65 0.32
N ARG A 96 29.74 4.80 -0.37
CA ARG A 96 28.80 5.87 -0.05
C ARG A 96 27.35 5.49 -0.31
N VAL A 97 27.07 4.73 -1.38
CA VAL A 97 25.74 4.18 -1.65
C VAL A 97 25.37 3.13 -0.58
N GLY A 98 26.31 2.25 -0.23
CA GLY A 98 26.13 1.25 0.84
C GLY A 98 25.80 1.88 2.19
N GLU A 99 26.45 3.00 2.55
CA GLU A 99 26.14 3.77 3.76
C GLU A 99 24.73 4.38 3.72
N GLN A 100 24.30 4.93 2.57
CA GLN A 100 22.94 5.46 2.39
C GLN A 100 21.88 4.35 2.49
N CYS A 101 22.13 3.20 1.86
CA CYS A 101 21.31 2.01 1.98
C CYS A 101 21.21 1.57 3.44
N ALA A 102 22.33 1.44 4.15
CA ALA A 102 22.34 1.03 5.55
C ALA A 102 21.58 2.01 6.45
N SER A 103 21.75 3.32 6.24
CA SER A 103 20.98 4.34 6.96
C SER A 103 19.48 4.18 6.75
N THR A 104 19.06 3.93 5.50
CA THR A 104 17.66 3.70 5.13
C THR A 104 17.11 2.44 5.81
N VAL A 105 17.86 1.32 5.76
CA VAL A 105 17.48 0.06 6.40
C VAL A 105 17.26 0.24 7.89
N PHE A 106 18.20 0.85 8.61
CA PHE A 106 18.10 0.97 10.07
C PHE A 106 17.03 1.94 10.55
N GLN A 107 16.63 2.92 9.73
CA GLN A 107 15.48 3.78 10.04
C GLN A 107 14.16 3.02 9.93
N VAL A 108 14.06 2.09 8.97
CA VAL A 108 12.84 1.30 8.73
C VAL A 108 12.76 0.10 9.68
N ASN A 109 13.84 -0.66 9.77
CA ASN A 109 13.96 -1.88 10.55
C ASN A 109 15.30 -1.84 11.32
N PRO A 110 15.30 -1.29 12.56
CA PRO A 110 16.51 -1.18 13.38
C PRO A 110 17.17 -2.52 13.72
N SER A 111 16.41 -3.61 13.57
CA SER A 111 16.77 -4.99 13.85
C SER A 111 17.35 -5.74 12.64
N CYS A 112 17.37 -5.12 11.45
CA CYS A 112 17.87 -5.75 10.24
C CYS A 112 19.40 -5.97 10.30
N GLU A 113 19.86 -7.12 9.84
CA GLU A 113 21.28 -7.42 9.66
C GLU A 113 21.74 -7.02 8.25
N ILE A 114 22.89 -6.35 8.16
CA ILE A 114 23.47 -5.92 6.88
C ILE A 114 24.86 -6.51 6.71
N ASP A 115 25.05 -7.20 5.58
CA ASP A 115 26.36 -7.61 5.06
C ASP A 115 26.73 -6.74 3.86
N THR A 116 28.01 -6.38 3.75
CA THR A 116 28.54 -5.57 2.63
C THR A 116 29.58 -6.35 1.81
N LYS A 117 29.90 -7.58 2.22
CA LYS A 117 30.87 -8.43 1.52
C LYS A 117 30.13 -9.39 0.58
N ARG A 118 30.83 -9.83 -0.46
CA ARG A 118 30.37 -10.91 -1.34
C ARG A 118 30.23 -12.21 -0.54
N GLY A 119 29.21 -13.00 -0.87
CA GLY A 119 28.89 -14.26 -0.20
C GLY A 119 27.62 -14.87 -0.78
N THR A 120 27.22 -16.03 -0.25
CA THR A 120 26.02 -16.75 -0.72
C THR A 120 24.73 -16.10 -0.24
N SER A 121 23.78 -15.91 -1.15
CA SER A 121 22.44 -15.36 -0.89
C SER A 121 21.38 -16.28 -1.45
N ASP A 122 20.21 -16.32 -0.81
CA ASP A 122 19.06 -17.11 -1.27
C ASP A 122 18.40 -16.49 -2.52
N ALA A 123 18.49 -15.17 -2.66
CA ALA A 123 18.00 -14.44 -3.82
C ALA A 123 18.81 -13.16 -4.04
N GLU A 124 18.89 -12.71 -5.28
CA GLU A 124 19.63 -11.52 -5.70
C GLU A 124 18.75 -10.63 -6.58
N LEU A 125 18.76 -9.34 -6.29
CA LEU A 125 18.27 -8.28 -7.17
C LEU A 125 19.48 -7.51 -7.71
N ALA A 126 19.80 -7.72 -8.98
CA ALA A 126 20.86 -7.06 -9.71
C ALA A 126 20.31 -5.80 -10.41
N TRP A 127 20.73 -4.63 -9.95
CA TRP A 127 20.28 -3.34 -10.49
C TRP A 127 21.18 -2.89 -11.62
N ALA A 128 20.70 -2.90 -12.87
CA ALA A 128 21.42 -2.36 -14.01
C ALA A 128 22.85 -2.91 -14.15
N VAL A 129 23.05 -4.18 -13.78
CA VAL A 129 24.35 -4.89 -13.80
C VAL A 129 24.18 -6.34 -14.18
N PRO A 130 25.23 -7.01 -14.68
CA PRO A 130 25.21 -8.44 -14.88
C PRO A 130 25.02 -9.19 -13.55
N PRO A 131 24.18 -10.24 -13.53
CA PRO A 131 23.95 -11.04 -12.33
C PRO A 131 25.17 -11.93 -12.02
N GLU A 132 25.31 -12.35 -10.76
CA GLU A 132 26.30 -13.37 -10.36
C GLU A 132 25.75 -14.80 -10.44
N SER A 133 24.44 -14.96 -10.59
CA SER A 133 23.75 -16.25 -10.66
C SER A 133 22.55 -16.21 -11.63
N ASP A 134 22.18 -17.36 -12.18
CA ASP A 134 21.04 -17.49 -13.11
C ASP A 134 19.66 -17.32 -12.42
N SER A 135 19.62 -17.37 -11.09
CA SER A 135 18.41 -17.14 -10.28
C SER A 135 18.20 -15.68 -9.90
N ALA A 136 19.18 -14.81 -10.15
CA ALA A 136 19.06 -13.38 -9.88
C ALA A 136 17.96 -12.74 -10.75
N ALA A 137 17.24 -11.78 -10.18
CA ALA A 137 16.38 -10.88 -10.94
C ALA A 137 17.21 -9.67 -11.38
N VAL A 138 17.36 -9.46 -12.69
CA VAL A 138 18.12 -8.32 -13.23
C VAL A 138 17.16 -7.24 -13.68
N VAL A 139 17.16 -6.09 -13.02
CA VAL A 139 16.24 -4.98 -13.29
C VAL A 139 16.98 -3.74 -13.74
N ALA A 140 16.46 -3.04 -14.75
CA ALA A 140 16.89 -1.67 -15.02
C ALA A 140 15.74 -0.80 -15.53
N PRO A 141 15.66 0.46 -15.09
CA PRO A 141 14.84 1.46 -15.75
C PRO A 141 15.52 1.94 -17.05
N SER A 142 14.75 2.14 -18.11
CA SER A 142 15.24 2.59 -19.43
C SER A 142 14.15 3.37 -20.17
N GLY A 143 14.35 4.65 -20.44
CA GLY A 143 13.35 5.51 -21.07
C GLY A 143 12.07 5.58 -20.23
N TRP A 144 10.97 5.01 -20.77
CA TRP A 144 9.68 4.80 -20.09
C TRP A 144 9.42 3.35 -19.65
N GLU A 145 10.41 2.46 -19.83
CA GLU A 145 10.29 1.02 -19.61
C GLU A 145 11.04 0.55 -18.36
N VAL A 146 10.40 -0.35 -17.61
CA VAL A 146 11.08 -1.23 -16.66
C VAL A 146 11.48 -2.50 -17.40
N LEU A 147 12.77 -2.83 -17.41
CA LEU A 147 13.32 -4.01 -18.06
C LEU A 147 13.68 -5.06 -17.00
N ILE A 148 13.24 -6.31 -17.20
CA ILE A 148 13.56 -7.47 -16.36
C ILE A 148 14.26 -8.51 -17.22
N ASP A 149 15.46 -8.95 -16.81
CA ASP A 149 16.35 -9.93 -17.43
C ASP A 149 16.66 -9.78 -18.93
N LEU A 150 16.24 -8.68 -19.54
CA LEU A 150 16.56 -8.36 -20.93
C LEU A 150 18.04 -7.95 -21.05
N PRO A 151 18.68 -8.08 -22.22
CA PRO A 151 20.06 -7.64 -22.42
C PRO A 151 20.29 -6.18 -22.00
N GLY A 152 19.30 -5.32 -22.22
CA GLY A 152 19.34 -3.91 -21.83
C GLY A 152 19.32 -3.67 -20.32
N SER A 153 18.88 -4.62 -19.50
CA SER A 153 18.81 -4.49 -18.04
C SER A 153 20.15 -4.73 -17.32
N ARG A 154 21.19 -5.14 -18.05
CA ARG A 154 22.51 -5.50 -17.48
C ARG A 154 23.48 -4.31 -17.40
N ARG A 155 23.01 -3.10 -17.67
CA ARG A 155 23.79 -1.85 -17.60
C ARG A 155 22.86 -0.67 -17.33
N ILE A 156 23.43 0.43 -16.85
CA ILE A 156 22.70 1.70 -16.72
C ILE A 156 22.25 2.20 -18.10
N GLN A 157 21.04 2.73 -18.15
CA GLN A 157 20.41 3.29 -19.35
C GLN A 157 19.80 4.64 -18.99
N PRO A 158 19.76 5.62 -19.90
CA PRO A 158 19.00 6.84 -19.67
C PRO A 158 17.55 6.53 -19.32
N SER A 159 17.01 7.15 -18.28
CA SER A 159 15.64 6.92 -17.81
C SER A 159 15.10 8.13 -17.05
N ASN A 160 13.90 8.01 -16.49
CA ASN A 160 13.28 9.02 -15.64
C ASN A 160 12.94 8.47 -14.25
N ILE A 161 12.65 9.38 -13.32
CA ILE A 161 12.41 9.02 -11.92
C ILE A 161 11.20 8.09 -11.73
N LEU A 162 10.11 8.27 -12.48
CA LEU A 162 8.92 7.41 -12.37
C LEU A 162 9.27 5.96 -12.67
N VAL A 163 10.03 5.73 -13.74
CA VAL A 163 10.45 4.40 -14.18
C VAL A 163 11.45 3.78 -13.22
N SER A 164 12.39 4.57 -12.69
CA SER A 164 13.32 4.09 -11.67
C SER A 164 12.62 3.64 -10.39
N LEU A 165 11.63 4.40 -9.91
CA LEU A 165 10.86 3.99 -8.74
C LEU A 165 9.95 2.77 -9.04
N ALA A 166 9.38 2.69 -10.25
CA ALA A 166 8.61 1.53 -10.68
C ALA A 166 9.48 0.27 -10.79
N ALA A 167 10.69 0.40 -11.33
CA ALA A 167 11.70 -0.65 -11.43
C ALA A 167 12.09 -1.19 -10.05
N ALA A 168 12.21 -0.32 -9.04
CA ALA A 168 12.42 -0.76 -7.65
C ALA A 168 11.28 -1.66 -7.15
N SER A 169 10.04 -1.26 -7.39
CA SER A 169 8.87 -2.01 -6.91
C SER A 169 8.70 -3.34 -7.65
N ILE A 170 8.86 -3.35 -8.97
CA ILE A 170 8.77 -4.57 -9.80
C ILE A 170 9.94 -5.50 -9.50
N GLY A 171 11.16 -4.97 -9.38
CA GLY A 171 12.35 -5.76 -9.05
C GLY A 171 12.24 -6.43 -7.68
N VAL A 172 11.70 -5.74 -6.67
CA VAL A 172 11.41 -6.35 -5.36
C VAL A 172 10.28 -7.39 -5.46
N GLY A 173 9.32 -7.21 -6.37
CA GLY A 173 8.32 -8.24 -6.69
C GLY A 173 8.94 -9.51 -7.28
N GLU A 174 9.87 -9.38 -8.24
CA GLU A 174 10.61 -10.52 -8.80
C GLU A 174 11.47 -11.22 -7.73
N LEU A 175 12.10 -10.45 -6.85
CA LEU A 175 12.85 -10.97 -5.71
C LEU A 175 11.94 -11.74 -4.73
N PHE A 176 10.74 -11.22 -4.47
CA PHE A 176 9.72 -11.91 -3.69
C PHE A 176 9.33 -13.24 -4.35
N ARG A 177 9.09 -13.25 -5.66
CA ARG A 177 8.78 -14.47 -6.41
C ARG A 177 9.91 -15.50 -6.37
N THR A 178 11.17 -15.08 -6.29
CA THR A 178 12.33 -15.98 -6.12
C THR A 178 12.35 -16.57 -4.71
N VAL A 179 12.28 -15.72 -3.67
CA VAL A 179 12.35 -16.19 -2.27
C VAL A 179 11.19 -17.14 -1.96
N PHE A 180 9.98 -16.81 -2.40
CA PHE A 180 8.76 -17.58 -2.12
C PHE A 180 8.39 -18.57 -3.23
N ALA A 181 9.34 -18.93 -4.11
CA ALA A 181 9.05 -19.72 -5.31
C ALA A 181 8.31 -21.04 -5.02
N GLN A 182 8.65 -21.72 -3.93
CA GLN A 182 8.02 -22.98 -3.54
C GLN A 182 6.58 -22.84 -3.03
N PHE A 183 6.17 -21.63 -2.66
CA PHE A 183 4.83 -21.35 -2.11
C PHE A 183 3.88 -20.73 -3.12
N LEU A 184 4.43 -20.11 -4.17
CA LEU A 184 3.68 -19.38 -5.18
C LEU A 184 3.51 -20.24 -6.43
N ALA A 185 2.28 -20.33 -6.94
CA ALA A 185 2.02 -20.94 -8.24
C ALA A 185 2.80 -20.26 -9.38
N THR A 186 3.07 -18.97 -9.23
CA THR A 186 3.81 -18.12 -10.17
C THR A 186 5.22 -17.80 -9.66
N GLY A 187 5.77 -18.64 -8.78
CA GLY A 187 7.14 -18.54 -8.26
C GLY A 187 8.20 -18.42 -9.36
N ARG A 188 9.29 -17.72 -9.07
CA ARG A 188 10.40 -17.52 -10.01
C ARG A 188 11.49 -18.55 -9.74
N VAL A 189 11.77 -19.41 -10.72
CA VAL A 189 12.78 -20.48 -10.64
C VAL A 189 14.00 -20.25 -11.53
N GLY A 190 14.02 -19.14 -12.29
CA GLY A 190 15.10 -18.77 -13.20
C GLY A 190 14.81 -17.44 -13.89
N VAL A 191 15.55 -17.19 -14.98
CA VAL A 191 15.41 -16.01 -15.84
C VAL A 191 13.97 -15.88 -16.36
N SER A 192 13.36 -14.70 -16.19
CA SER A 192 11.99 -14.39 -16.61
C SER A 192 11.97 -13.03 -17.35
N PRO A 193 12.39 -12.99 -18.62
CA PRO A 193 12.53 -11.73 -19.36
C PRO A 193 11.18 -11.03 -19.55
N GLY A 194 11.15 -9.73 -19.31
CA GLY A 194 9.93 -8.95 -19.46
C GLY A 194 10.19 -7.45 -19.50
N ARG A 195 9.17 -6.72 -19.93
CA ARG A 195 9.17 -5.26 -19.97
C ARG A 195 7.81 -4.71 -19.54
N LEU A 196 7.81 -3.51 -18.99
CA LEU A 196 6.60 -2.73 -18.76
C LEU A 196 6.88 -1.26 -19.09
N ASN A 197 6.20 -0.73 -20.10
CA ASN A 197 6.18 0.72 -20.33
C ASN A 197 5.14 1.36 -19.41
N ILE A 198 5.54 2.24 -18.50
CA ILE A 198 4.61 2.82 -17.50
C ILE A 198 3.76 3.98 -18.04
N LEU A 199 4.08 4.51 -19.24
CA LEU A 199 3.30 5.56 -19.89
C LEU A 199 2.23 4.96 -20.81
N THR A 200 2.65 4.11 -21.74
CA THR A 200 1.75 3.52 -22.75
C THR A 200 1.01 2.28 -22.23
N LEU A 201 1.61 1.55 -21.28
CA LEU A 201 1.19 0.21 -20.86
C LEU A 201 1.11 -0.78 -22.03
N ASP A 202 1.81 -0.49 -23.13
CA ASP A 202 1.88 -1.27 -24.35
C ASP A 202 3.31 -1.80 -24.55
N GLU A 203 3.46 -2.84 -25.36
CA GLU A 203 4.73 -3.50 -25.65
C GLU A 203 5.50 -2.86 -26.81
N LEU A 204 4.84 -2.03 -27.62
CA LEU A 204 5.45 -1.41 -28.80
C LEU A 204 6.37 -0.24 -28.41
N PRO A 205 7.64 -0.26 -28.85
CA PRO A 205 8.53 0.89 -28.69
C PRO A 205 7.95 2.10 -29.42
N ALA A 206 7.82 3.20 -28.70
CA ALA A 206 7.46 4.50 -29.26
C ALA A 206 8.59 5.49 -28.98
N ASP A 207 8.80 6.43 -29.90
CA ASP A 207 9.59 7.61 -29.61
C ASP A 207 8.78 8.49 -28.67
N LEU A 208 9.08 8.38 -27.37
CA LEU A 208 8.31 8.98 -26.29
C LEU A 208 9.03 10.23 -25.79
N PRO A 209 8.31 11.34 -25.59
CA PRO A 209 8.92 12.54 -25.03
C PRO A 209 9.44 12.27 -23.62
N GLN A 210 10.49 13.01 -23.25
CA GLN A 210 11.05 12.95 -21.91
C GLN A 210 10.09 13.55 -20.88
N LEU A 211 10.17 13.08 -19.64
CA LEU A 211 9.46 13.71 -18.53
C LEU A 211 10.00 15.13 -18.32
N SER A 212 9.13 16.14 -18.44
CA SER A 212 9.49 17.54 -18.22
C SER A 212 10.08 17.77 -16.83
N SER A 213 11.07 18.67 -16.75
CA SER A 213 11.67 19.14 -15.49
C SER A 213 10.85 20.26 -14.81
N ASN A 214 9.70 20.63 -15.38
CA ASN A 214 8.78 21.58 -14.78
C ASN A 214 7.34 21.22 -15.13
N ILE A 215 6.67 20.55 -14.19
CA ILE A 215 5.27 20.13 -14.34
C ILE A 215 4.46 20.85 -13.27
N ASP A 216 3.55 21.72 -13.67
CA ASP A 216 2.60 22.35 -12.75
C ASP A 216 1.38 21.45 -12.60
N ILE A 217 1.24 20.83 -11.44
CA ILE A 217 0.11 19.94 -11.13
C ILE A 217 -1.09 20.70 -10.56
N GLY A 218 -1.00 22.03 -10.41
CA GLY A 218 -2.05 22.85 -9.83
C GLY A 218 -2.35 22.47 -8.38
N ARG A 219 -3.63 22.44 -8.01
CA ARG A 219 -4.10 22.03 -6.67
C ARG A 219 -4.66 20.61 -6.73
N VAL A 220 -4.01 19.68 -6.02
CA VAL A 220 -4.39 18.26 -5.97
C VAL A 220 -4.79 17.87 -4.56
N HIS A 221 -5.98 17.29 -4.39
CA HIS A 221 -6.43 16.73 -3.12
C HIS A 221 -6.05 15.26 -3.05
N LEU A 222 -5.11 14.89 -2.17
CA LEU A 222 -4.79 13.51 -1.85
C LEU A 222 -5.67 13.04 -0.69
N VAL A 223 -6.63 12.18 -0.98
CA VAL A 223 -7.54 11.61 0.02
C VAL A 223 -7.03 10.22 0.40
N GLY A 224 -6.63 10.08 1.67
CA GLY A 224 -5.92 8.91 2.19
C GLY A 224 -4.40 9.06 2.04
N ALA A 225 -3.72 9.25 3.17
CA ALA A 225 -2.26 9.26 3.31
C ALA A 225 -1.75 7.89 3.82
N GLY A 226 -2.42 6.82 3.40
CA GLY A 226 -2.04 5.45 3.66
C GLY A 226 -0.88 4.96 2.79
N ALA A 227 -0.76 3.64 2.61
CA ALA A 227 0.38 3.03 1.89
C ALA A 227 0.55 3.57 0.45
N VAL A 228 -0.54 3.58 -0.31
CA VAL A 228 -0.59 4.11 -1.68
C VAL A 228 -0.38 5.63 -1.69
N GLY A 229 -1.01 6.35 -0.77
CA GLY A 229 -0.89 7.81 -0.68
C GLY A 229 0.53 8.26 -0.36
N GLN A 230 1.19 7.64 0.62
CA GLN A 230 2.59 7.91 0.92
C GLN A 230 3.52 7.60 -0.25
N ALA A 231 3.24 6.54 -1.02
CA ALA A 231 4.03 6.22 -2.21
C ALA A 231 3.84 7.23 -3.34
N ALA A 232 2.63 7.76 -3.53
CA ALA A 232 2.38 8.85 -4.45
C ALA A 232 3.18 10.10 -4.03
N ILE A 233 3.17 10.45 -2.74
CA ILE A 233 3.97 11.57 -2.21
C ILE A 233 5.47 11.31 -2.34
N TYR A 234 5.94 10.10 -2.04
CA TYR A 234 7.35 9.71 -2.21
C TYR A 234 7.81 9.98 -3.65
N THR A 235 6.94 9.69 -4.61
CA THR A 235 7.16 9.89 -6.04
C THR A 235 7.15 11.38 -6.39
N LEU A 236 6.09 12.11 -6.03
CA LEU A 236 5.92 13.53 -6.32
C LEU A 236 7.04 14.39 -5.71
N ALA A 237 7.53 14.05 -4.51
CA ALA A 237 8.64 14.73 -3.85
C ALA A 237 9.97 14.68 -4.65
N ARG A 238 10.09 13.73 -5.59
CA ARG A 238 11.31 13.49 -6.38
C ARG A 238 11.16 13.89 -7.85
N VAL A 239 9.95 14.25 -8.27
CA VAL A 239 9.71 14.85 -9.58
C VAL A 239 9.84 16.36 -9.44
N SER A 240 10.34 17.02 -10.47
CA SER A 240 10.39 18.47 -10.54
C SER A 240 9.00 19.06 -10.84
N ALA A 241 8.06 18.87 -9.92
CA ALA A 241 6.69 19.38 -10.00
C ALA A 241 6.48 20.63 -9.11
N THR A 242 5.54 21.49 -9.49
CA THR A 242 5.06 22.65 -8.70
C THR A 242 3.56 22.55 -8.48
N GLY A 243 3.04 23.20 -7.43
CA GLY A 243 1.62 23.18 -7.10
C GLY A 243 1.36 22.96 -5.62
N THR A 244 0.11 22.69 -5.26
CA THR A 244 -0.34 22.48 -3.88
C THR A 244 -0.94 21.09 -3.72
N ILE A 245 -0.46 20.34 -2.73
CA ILE A 245 -1.05 19.09 -2.29
C ILE A 245 -1.88 19.33 -1.03
N VAL A 246 -3.19 19.15 -1.14
CA VAL A 246 -4.10 19.14 0.02
C VAL A 246 -4.24 17.69 0.48
N VAL A 247 -3.73 17.37 1.66
CA VAL A 247 -3.75 16.01 2.22
C VAL A 247 -4.94 15.90 3.17
N VAL A 248 -5.82 14.93 2.92
CA VAL A 248 -6.99 14.65 3.76
C VAL A 248 -6.87 13.23 4.33
N ASP A 249 -6.50 13.13 5.61
CA ASP A 249 -6.44 11.86 6.34
C ASP A 249 -6.51 12.12 7.86
N PRO A 250 -7.46 11.53 8.59
CA PRO A 250 -7.65 11.76 10.02
C PRO A 250 -6.74 10.90 10.92
N GLU A 251 -6.00 9.96 10.34
CA GLU A 251 -5.32 8.92 11.11
C GLU A 251 -3.85 9.23 11.43
N GLN A 252 -3.36 8.58 12.48
CA GLN A 252 -1.96 8.55 12.86
C GLN A 252 -1.28 7.26 12.37
N ILE A 253 0.05 7.25 12.38
CA ILE A 253 0.86 6.07 12.04
C ILE A 253 0.76 5.05 13.16
N ALA A 254 0.21 3.88 12.85
CA ALA A 254 0.31 2.70 13.70
C ALA A 254 1.61 1.92 13.42
N LEU A 255 2.10 1.14 14.39
CA LEU A 255 3.24 0.24 14.20
C LEU A 255 3.01 -0.71 13.01
N SER A 256 1.77 -1.22 12.89
CA SER A 256 1.25 -2.04 11.80
C SER A 256 1.10 -1.31 10.46
N ASN A 257 1.60 -0.08 10.31
CA ASN A 257 1.69 0.58 9.01
C ASN A 257 3.10 0.48 8.43
N LEU A 258 4.11 0.31 9.30
CA LEU A 258 5.52 0.28 8.90
C LEU A 258 5.87 -0.91 8.00
N GLN A 259 5.08 -1.99 7.94
CA GLN A 259 5.34 -3.03 6.95
C GLN A 259 5.12 -2.58 5.50
N ARG A 260 4.39 -1.48 5.24
CA ARG A 260 4.04 -1.05 3.87
C ARG A 260 4.04 0.45 3.57
N TYR A 261 4.21 1.31 4.57
CA TYR A 261 4.16 2.78 4.41
C TYR A 261 5.55 3.34 4.12
N VAL A 262 5.84 3.63 2.84
CA VAL A 262 7.20 3.89 2.36
C VAL A 262 7.89 5.13 2.97
N LEU A 263 7.13 6.14 3.39
CA LEU A 263 7.68 7.36 4.02
C LEU A 263 7.82 7.24 5.54
N SER A 264 7.19 6.25 6.15
CA SER A 264 7.21 6.05 7.60
C SER A 264 8.40 5.20 8.03
N ILE A 265 9.04 5.65 9.11
CA ILE A 265 10.17 5.01 9.79
C ILE A 265 9.78 4.60 11.22
N ASP A 266 10.62 3.81 11.90
CA ASP A 266 10.33 3.24 13.22
C ASP A 266 9.98 4.28 14.28
N SER A 267 10.57 5.48 14.21
CA SER A 267 10.32 6.59 15.13
C SER A 267 9.02 7.37 14.87
N ASP A 268 8.28 7.06 13.81
CA ASP A 268 7.08 7.82 13.41
C ASP A 268 5.79 7.29 14.03
N VAL A 269 5.83 6.22 14.83
CA VAL A 269 4.62 5.67 15.46
C VAL A 269 3.93 6.74 16.30
N SER A 270 2.61 6.90 16.10
CA SER A 270 1.75 7.96 16.66
C SER A 270 1.89 9.34 16.00
N ALA A 271 2.77 9.53 15.02
CA ALA A 271 2.79 10.75 14.23
C ALA A 271 1.56 10.82 13.33
N SER A 272 1.02 12.01 13.10
CA SER A 272 -0.05 12.23 12.12
C SER A 272 0.43 11.88 10.72
N LYS A 273 -0.39 11.17 9.93
CA LYS A 273 -0.05 10.86 8.53
C LYS A 273 0.14 12.12 7.69
N CYS A 274 -0.63 13.17 7.97
CA CYS A 274 -0.44 14.49 7.35
C CYS A 274 0.95 15.06 7.62
N SER A 275 1.45 14.94 8.86
CA SER A 275 2.81 15.41 9.19
C SER A 275 3.91 14.64 8.44
N ILE A 276 3.71 13.35 8.17
CA ILE A 276 4.65 12.52 7.39
C ILE A 276 4.72 13.01 5.95
N VAL A 277 3.58 13.35 5.34
CA VAL A 277 3.51 13.91 3.99
C VAL A 277 4.18 15.27 3.92
N ALA A 278 3.89 16.17 4.86
CA ALA A 278 4.52 17.49 4.92
C ALA A 278 6.05 17.40 5.04
N ARG A 279 6.55 16.49 5.90
CA ARG A 279 7.99 16.22 6.03
C ARG A 279 8.59 15.69 4.73
N ALA A 280 7.89 14.82 4.02
CA ALA A 280 8.37 14.23 2.78
C ALA A 280 8.48 15.22 1.62
N LEU A 281 7.60 16.23 1.58
CA LEU A 281 7.61 17.27 0.56
C LEU A 281 8.54 18.44 0.90
N LYS A 282 9.15 18.45 2.09
CA LYS A 282 10.14 19.46 2.48
C LYS A 282 11.33 19.45 1.52
N GLY A 283 11.57 20.59 0.86
CA GLY A 283 12.64 20.76 -0.13
C GLY A 283 12.23 20.46 -1.57
N SER A 284 10.98 20.01 -1.79
CA SER A 284 10.35 20.04 -3.12
C SER A 284 9.79 21.42 -3.43
N ARG A 285 9.28 21.63 -4.65
CA ARG A 285 8.55 22.86 -5.04
C ARG A 285 7.03 22.72 -4.86
N LEU A 286 6.60 21.69 -4.14
CA LEU A 286 5.20 21.44 -3.82
C LEU A 286 4.88 22.00 -2.44
N GLU A 287 3.79 22.75 -2.35
CA GLU A 287 3.22 23.21 -1.09
C GLU A 287 2.30 22.14 -0.50
N THR A 288 2.20 22.10 0.83
CA THR A 288 1.36 21.13 1.53
C THR A 288 0.35 21.81 2.42
N VAL A 289 -0.91 21.43 2.28
CA VAL A 289 -2.00 21.82 3.17
C VAL A 289 -2.56 20.55 3.82
N CYS A 290 -2.45 20.45 5.14
CA CYS A 290 -2.88 19.27 5.88
C CYS A 290 -4.30 19.43 6.43
N ARG A 291 -5.11 18.38 6.32
CA ARG A 291 -6.45 18.26 6.91
C ARG A 291 -6.60 16.90 7.58
N GLU A 292 -6.60 16.93 8.91
CA GLU A 292 -6.81 15.76 9.76
C GLU A 292 -8.31 15.51 9.94
N SER A 293 -9.01 15.24 8.84
CA SER A 293 -10.46 15.07 8.79
C SER A 293 -10.85 13.94 7.84
N PHE A 294 -12.09 13.48 7.94
CA PHE A 294 -12.66 12.61 6.92
C PHE A 294 -13.05 13.43 5.68
N TRP A 295 -13.10 12.74 4.53
CA TRP A 295 -13.58 13.35 3.30
C TRP A 295 -15.04 13.79 3.44
N GLY A 296 -15.32 15.07 3.16
CA GLY A 296 -16.66 15.67 3.25
C GLY A 296 -16.94 16.41 4.56
N ASP A 297 -16.07 16.30 5.58
CA ASP A 297 -16.26 16.95 6.89
C ASP A 297 -15.73 18.41 6.95
N ASP A 298 -15.00 18.88 5.94
CA ASP A 298 -14.43 20.24 5.84
C ASP A 298 -14.85 20.91 4.52
N GLU A 299 -14.93 22.24 4.50
CA GLU A 299 -15.36 23.07 3.35
C GLU A 299 -14.44 22.89 2.13
N LEU A 300 -13.17 22.52 2.33
CA LEU A 300 -12.23 22.20 1.25
C LEU A 300 -12.51 20.85 0.57
N ALA A 301 -13.42 20.04 1.11
CA ALA A 301 -13.88 18.80 0.49
C ALA A 301 -15.18 18.96 -0.31
N THR A 302 -15.77 20.16 -0.34
CA THR A 302 -17.12 20.38 -0.90
C THR A 302 -17.17 21.40 -2.06
N ASP A 303 -16.37 22.47 -2.03
CA ASP A 303 -16.39 23.51 -3.09
C ASP A 303 -15.14 23.51 -3.98
N ASP A 304 -15.35 23.55 -5.31
CA ASP A 304 -14.34 23.73 -6.38
C ASP A 304 -13.10 22.80 -6.37
N VAL A 305 -13.27 21.56 -5.88
CA VAL A 305 -12.23 20.54 -5.97
C VAL A 305 -12.01 20.08 -7.42
N GLU A 306 -10.95 20.58 -8.06
CA GLU A 306 -10.64 20.24 -9.44
C GLU A 306 -10.05 18.82 -9.59
N VAL A 307 -8.97 18.51 -8.86
CA VAL A 307 -8.27 17.22 -8.97
C VAL A 307 -8.26 16.48 -7.63
N VAL A 308 -8.68 15.22 -7.66
CA VAL A 308 -8.60 14.31 -6.51
C VAL A 308 -7.76 13.07 -6.85
N CYS A 309 -6.80 12.77 -5.99
CA CYS A 309 -6.10 11.49 -5.92
C CYS A 309 -6.68 10.65 -4.79
N THR A 310 -7.26 9.49 -5.11
CA THR A 310 -7.87 8.61 -4.11
C THR A 310 -6.94 7.44 -3.78
N ALA A 311 -6.49 7.40 -2.54
CA ALA A 311 -5.64 6.35 -1.98
C ALA A 311 -6.24 5.79 -0.67
N VAL A 312 -7.58 5.76 -0.60
CA VAL A 312 -8.36 5.23 0.51
C VAL A 312 -8.53 3.72 0.41
N ASP A 313 -8.93 3.06 1.49
CA ASP A 313 -9.12 1.60 1.54
C ASP A 313 -10.58 1.19 1.29
N THR A 314 -11.56 2.00 1.66
CA THR A 314 -12.98 1.62 1.54
C THR A 314 -13.63 2.02 0.21
N GLU A 315 -14.57 1.19 -0.24
CA GLU A 315 -15.42 1.48 -1.40
C GLU A 315 -16.36 2.66 -1.15
N ALA A 316 -16.92 2.75 0.06
CA ALA A 316 -17.85 3.79 0.45
C ALA A 316 -17.25 5.19 0.32
N VAL A 317 -16.00 5.38 0.76
CA VAL A 317 -15.31 6.67 0.63
C VAL A 317 -15.03 6.98 -0.85
N ARG A 318 -14.68 6.00 -1.68
CA ARG A 318 -14.50 6.23 -3.13
C ARG A 318 -15.78 6.68 -3.81
N ILE A 319 -16.93 6.08 -3.45
CA ILE A 319 -18.24 6.51 -3.95
C ILE A 319 -18.56 7.93 -3.44
N GLY A 320 -18.30 8.22 -2.16
CA GLY A 320 -18.48 9.55 -1.57
C GLY A 320 -17.62 10.64 -2.24
N ILE A 321 -16.37 10.33 -2.60
CA ILE A 321 -15.51 11.22 -3.38
C ILE A 321 -16.13 11.53 -4.74
N GLN A 322 -16.61 10.50 -5.46
CA GLN A 322 -17.24 10.72 -6.75
C GLN A 322 -18.54 11.53 -6.64
N ALA A 323 -19.31 11.36 -5.55
CA ALA A 323 -20.52 12.12 -5.27
C ALA A 323 -20.24 13.62 -5.01
N GLY A 324 -19.01 13.98 -4.61
CA GLY A 324 -18.56 15.38 -4.51
C GLY A 324 -18.30 16.06 -5.87
N LEU A 325 -18.44 15.32 -6.96
CA LEU A 325 -18.29 15.78 -8.35
C LEU A 325 -16.98 16.56 -8.65
N PRO A 326 -15.77 16.05 -8.29
CA PRO A 326 -14.52 16.65 -8.75
C PRO A 326 -14.40 16.65 -10.27
N ARG A 327 -13.66 17.61 -10.84
CA ARG A 327 -13.45 17.68 -12.30
C ARG A 327 -12.69 16.46 -12.82
N LYS A 328 -11.62 16.07 -12.13
CA LYS A 328 -10.76 14.93 -12.45
C LYS A 328 -10.50 14.10 -11.21
N ILE A 329 -10.60 12.78 -11.34
CA ILE A 329 -10.29 11.83 -10.27
C ILE A 329 -9.29 10.78 -10.77
N TYR A 330 -8.21 10.61 -10.01
CA TYR A 330 -7.24 9.54 -10.18
C TYR A 330 -7.30 8.62 -8.98
N ASN A 331 -7.41 7.33 -9.22
CA ASN A 331 -7.60 6.33 -8.17
C ASN A 331 -6.53 5.26 -8.27
N ALA A 332 -6.07 4.76 -7.13
CA ALA A 332 -5.23 3.58 -7.07
C ALA A 332 -5.61 2.72 -5.86
N TRP A 333 -5.40 1.42 -6.00
CA TRP A 333 -5.71 0.44 -4.97
C TRP A 333 -4.78 -0.75 -5.06
N THR A 334 -4.82 -1.55 -4.00
CA THR A 334 -4.11 -2.82 -3.88
C THR A 334 -5.09 -3.88 -3.41
N GLN A 335 -4.92 -5.10 -3.91
CA GLN A 335 -5.57 -6.31 -3.45
C GLN A 335 -4.46 -7.33 -3.08
N PRO A 336 -4.81 -8.51 -2.52
CA PRO A 336 -3.80 -9.46 -2.06
C PRO A 336 -2.78 -9.89 -3.13
N ALA A 337 -3.27 -10.13 -4.36
CA ALA A 337 -2.44 -10.60 -5.47
C ALA A 337 -2.12 -9.51 -6.50
N ASP A 338 -2.98 -8.50 -6.65
CA ASP A 338 -2.87 -7.48 -7.69
C ASP A 338 -2.94 -6.05 -7.15
N LEU A 339 -2.66 -5.11 -8.03
CA LEU A 339 -2.89 -3.70 -7.80
C LEU A 339 -3.53 -3.11 -9.04
N GLY A 340 -4.13 -1.94 -8.90
CA GLY A 340 -4.66 -1.22 -10.04
C GLY A 340 -4.70 0.28 -9.83
N TRP A 341 -4.91 0.96 -10.94
CA TRP A 341 -5.11 2.39 -10.99
C TRP A 341 -6.11 2.74 -12.08
N SER A 342 -6.81 3.85 -11.90
CA SER A 342 -7.81 4.33 -12.84
C SER A 342 -7.84 5.85 -12.91
N ARG A 343 -8.38 6.37 -14.02
CA ARG A 343 -8.58 7.80 -14.27
C ARG A 343 -10.04 8.08 -14.68
N HIS A 344 -10.58 9.19 -14.21
CA HIS A 344 -11.95 9.60 -14.43
C HIS A 344 -11.98 11.11 -14.68
N GLU A 345 -11.98 11.50 -15.95
CA GLU A 345 -11.78 12.90 -16.38
C GLU A 345 -13.00 13.47 -17.13
N ARG A 346 -13.98 12.61 -17.46
CA ARG A 346 -15.19 12.97 -18.23
C ARG A 346 -16.44 12.38 -17.57
N PHE A 347 -16.91 13.03 -16.52
CA PHE A 347 -18.10 12.58 -15.79
C PHE A 347 -19.35 12.64 -16.69
N GLY A 348 -20.17 11.58 -16.67
CA GLY A 348 -21.38 11.47 -17.49
C GLY A 348 -21.15 10.85 -18.87
N ASP A 349 -19.96 11.00 -19.44
CA ASP A 349 -19.57 10.37 -20.70
C ASP A 349 -18.89 9.01 -20.48
N ASP A 350 -17.86 9.01 -19.63
CA ASP A 350 -17.02 7.84 -19.33
C ASP A 350 -17.42 7.19 -18.00
N PRO A 351 -16.97 5.94 -17.72
CA PRO A 351 -17.14 5.32 -16.41
C PRO A 351 -16.50 6.17 -15.31
N CYS A 352 -17.32 6.62 -14.36
CA CYS A 352 -16.86 7.38 -13.19
C CYS A 352 -16.20 6.45 -12.15
N LEU A 353 -15.57 7.02 -11.12
CA LEU A 353 -14.92 6.25 -10.06
C LEU A 353 -15.91 5.28 -9.39
N ALA A 354 -17.13 5.74 -9.12
CA ALA A 354 -18.15 4.90 -8.48
C ALA A 354 -18.54 3.69 -9.33
N CYS A 355 -18.38 3.69 -10.66
CA CYS A 355 -18.67 2.52 -11.48
C CYS A 355 -17.83 1.29 -11.10
N LEU A 356 -16.60 1.51 -10.60
CA LEU A 356 -15.69 0.44 -10.19
C LEU A 356 -16.14 -0.26 -8.91
N TYR A 357 -16.92 0.44 -8.09
CA TYR A 357 -17.32 0.01 -6.74
C TYR A 357 -18.83 -0.06 -6.56
N TRP A 358 -19.60 0.22 -7.63
CA TRP A 358 -21.04 0.32 -7.56
C TRP A 358 -21.64 -1.01 -7.10
N PRO A 359 -22.51 -1.01 -6.07
CA PRO A 359 -23.15 -2.23 -5.63
C PRO A 359 -24.07 -2.75 -6.73
N ASN A 360 -23.69 -3.85 -7.35
CA ASN A 360 -24.46 -4.56 -8.39
C ASN A 360 -25.20 -5.78 -7.85
N ARG A 361 -25.16 -5.99 -6.52
CA ARG A 361 -25.85 -7.05 -5.79
C ARG A 361 -26.13 -6.58 -4.36
N PRO A 362 -27.18 -7.09 -3.69
CA PRO A 362 -27.40 -6.85 -2.26
C PRO A 362 -26.15 -7.23 -1.46
N ARG A 363 -25.77 -6.39 -0.50
CA ARG A 363 -24.63 -6.62 0.39
C ARG A 363 -25.07 -6.42 1.83
N PRO A 364 -24.48 -7.15 2.80
CA PRO A 364 -24.71 -6.88 4.21
C PRO A 364 -24.28 -5.46 4.54
N SER A 365 -25.06 -4.77 5.37
CA SER A 365 -24.72 -3.46 5.89
C SER A 365 -23.62 -3.54 6.97
N HIS A 366 -23.02 -2.40 7.32
CA HIS A 366 -21.84 -2.35 8.20
C HIS A 366 -22.07 -3.04 9.56
N HIS A 367 -23.23 -2.82 10.20
CA HIS A 367 -23.54 -3.48 11.47
C HIS A 367 -23.69 -5.00 11.33
N GLN A 368 -24.14 -5.49 10.16
CA GLN A 368 -24.24 -6.92 9.88
C GLN A 368 -22.86 -7.55 9.67
N LEU A 369 -21.92 -6.82 9.05
CA LEU A 369 -20.52 -7.24 8.94
C LEU A 369 -19.85 -7.32 10.31
N ILE A 370 -20.02 -6.28 11.15
CA ILE A 370 -19.48 -6.27 12.52
C ILE A 370 -20.06 -7.44 13.32
N ALA A 371 -21.39 -7.61 13.30
CA ALA A 371 -22.10 -8.70 13.97
C ALA A 371 -21.54 -10.08 13.62
N ARG A 372 -21.31 -10.35 12.33
CA ARG A 372 -20.67 -11.59 11.87
C ARG A 372 -19.25 -11.74 12.41
N ALA A 373 -18.45 -10.68 12.33
CA ALA A 373 -17.04 -10.72 12.72
C ALA A 373 -16.85 -10.94 14.23
N VAL A 374 -17.71 -10.33 15.06
CA VAL A 374 -17.68 -10.51 16.51
C VAL A 374 -18.56 -11.65 17.02
N ARG A 375 -19.25 -12.36 16.11
CA ARG A 375 -20.20 -13.45 16.40
C ARG A 375 -21.31 -13.04 17.37
N GLN A 376 -21.92 -11.88 17.15
CA GLN A 376 -22.98 -11.33 17.99
C GLN A 376 -24.21 -10.99 17.16
N HIS A 377 -25.37 -10.86 17.81
CA HIS A 377 -26.61 -10.52 17.12
C HIS A 377 -26.58 -9.10 16.54
N GLU A 378 -27.10 -8.91 15.32
CA GLU A 378 -27.10 -7.64 14.58
C GLU A 378 -27.73 -6.49 15.39
N LEU A 379 -28.82 -6.78 16.11
CA LEU A 379 -29.53 -5.80 16.95
C LEU A 379 -28.69 -5.31 18.13
N ARG A 380 -27.89 -6.19 18.75
CA ARG A 380 -26.99 -5.83 19.86
C ARG A 380 -25.88 -4.94 19.34
N VAL A 381 -25.25 -5.31 18.22
CA VAL A 381 -24.23 -4.49 17.57
C VAL A 381 -24.77 -3.12 17.21
N LEU A 382 -25.98 -3.05 16.63
CA LEU A 382 -26.63 -1.78 16.30
C LEU A 382 -26.83 -0.91 17.55
N ALA A 383 -27.20 -1.50 18.68
CA ALA A 383 -27.32 -0.80 19.96
C ALA A 383 -25.99 -0.16 20.39
N TYR A 384 -24.89 -0.93 20.42
CA TYR A 384 -23.57 -0.43 20.79
C TYR A 384 -23.08 0.68 19.86
N LEU A 385 -23.32 0.57 18.55
CA LEU A 385 -22.96 1.59 17.57
C LEU A 385 -23.78 2.87 17.74
N THR A 386 -25.10 2.73 17.94
CA THR A 386 -26.04 3.86 18.03
C THR A 386 -25.81 4.66 19.31
N PHE A 387 -25.71 3.98 20.45
CA PHE A 387 -25.58 4.60 21.76
C PHE A 387 -24.13 4.85 22.18
N ARG A 388 -23.15 4.47 21.33
CA ARG A 388 -21.71 4.56 21.59
C ARG A 388 -21.34 4.04 22.98
N VAL A 389 -21.87 2.87 23.35
CA VAL A 389 -21.56 2.23 24.63
C VAL A 389 -20.17 1.60 24.54
N PRO A 390 -19.29 1.77 25.55
CA PRO A 390 -18.02 1.03 25.61
C PRO A 390 -18.26 -0.48 25.63
N VAL A 391 -17.42 -1.26 24.96
CA VAL A 391 -17.68 -2.70 24.77
C VAL A 391 -17.67 -3.51 26.06
N ASP A 392 -17.01 -3.02 27.10
CA ASP A 392 -16.94 -3.61 28.44
C ASP A 392 -18.10 -3.20 29.37
N VAL A 393 -19.07 -2.45 28.86
CA VAL A 393 -20.25 -2.01 29.62
C VAL A 393 -21.51 -2.65 29.04
N PRO A 394 -22.30 -3.41 29.83
CA PRO A 394 -23.58 -3.96 29.39
C PRO A 394 -24.56 -2.87 28.91
N LEU A 395 -25.48 -3.24 28.02
CA LEU A 395 -26.53 -2.33 27.57
C LEU A 395 -27.53 -2.06 28.68
N ARG A 396 -28.21 -0.92 28.62
CA ARG A 396 -29.40 -0.66 29.45
C ARG A 396 -30.66 -1.12 28.71
N PRO A 397 -31.76 -1.46 29.43
CA PRO A 397 -33.01 -1.88 28.79
C PRO A 397 -33.53 -0.90 27.74
N GLU A 398 -33.34 0.41 27.96
CA GLU A 398 -33.79 1.46 27.04
C GLU A 398 -32.92 1.56 25.78
N GLN A 399 -31.73 0.97 25.80
CA GLN A 399 -30.76 1.00 24.71
C GLN A 399 -30.91 -0.19 23.74
N ILE A 400 -31.85 -1.11 23.97
CA ILE A 400 -32.12 -2.22 23.04
C ILE A 400 -33.13 -1.73 21.97
N PRO A 401 -32.72 -1.52 20.70
CA PRO A 401 -33.61 -0.98 19.69
C PRO A 401 -34.78 -1.92 19.40
N ARG A 402 -35.97 -1.38 19.14
CA ARG A 402 -37.15 -2.15 18.72
C ARG A 402 -37.38 -1.96 17.22
N LEU A 403 -36.93 -2.93 16.43
CA LEU A 403 -37.03 -2.89 14.98
C LEU A 403 -37.96 -4.01 14.48
N PRO A 404 -39.06 -3.70 13.77
CA PRO A 404 -39.97 -4.71 13.23
C PRO A 404 -39.30 -5.70 12.27
N THR A 405 -38.28 -5.25 11.55
CA THR A 405 -37.53 -6.04 10.56
C THR A 405 -36.37 -6.83 11.17
N LEU A 406 -36.05 -6.61 12.45
CA LEU A 406 -34.95 -7.26 13.15
C LEU A 406 -35.33 -7.42 14.65
N PRO A 407 -36.16 -8.41 14.99
CA PRO A 407 -36.62 -8.62 16.36
C PRO A 407 -35.46 -9.03 17.28
N ALA A 408 -35.59 -8.70 18.57
CA ALA A 408 -34.64 -9.14 19.59
C ALA A 408 -34.71 -10.67 19.74
N PRO A 409 -33.57 -11.37 19.80
CA PRO A 409 -33.54 -12.80 20.01
C PRO A 409 -33.89 -13.14 21.48
N ALA A 410 -34.23 -14.40 21.75
CA ALA A 410 -34.70 -14.82 23.08
C ALA A 410 -33.68 -14.60 24.20
N ASP A 411 -32.39 -14.60 23.86
CA ASP A 411 -31.27 -14.36 24.76
C ASP A 411 -30.97 -12.86 24.97
N SER A 412 -31.68 -11.93 24.33
CA SER A 412 -31.43 -10.49 24.49
C SER A 412 -31.47 -9.95 25.92
N PRO A 413 -32.20 -10.54 26.90
CA PRO A 413 -32.11 -10.11 28.29
C PRO A 413 -30.69 -10.22 28.87
N SER A 414 -29.85 -11.15 28.40
CA SER A 414 -28.47 -11.28 28.90
C SER A 414 -27.61 -10.06 28.56
N TRP A 415 -27.99 -9.27 27.56
CA TRP A 415 -27.20 -8.13 27.09
C TRP A 415 -27.15 -6.97 28.08
N ILE A 416 -28.03 -6.97 29.10
CA ILE A 416 -28.01 -6.01 30.21
C ILE A 416 -27.20 -6.51 31.42
N GLU A 417 -26.90 -7.82 31.45
CA GLU A 417 -26.16 -8.48 32.52
C GLU A 417 -24.68 -8.63 32.12
N HIS A 418 -24.42 -8.95 30.86
CA HIS A 418 -23.10 -9.20 30.31
C HIS A 418 -22.69 -8.14 29.28
N SER A 419 -21.44 -7.69 29.35
CA SER A 419 -20.90 -6.77 28.38
C SER A 419 -20.69 -7.46 27.04
N LEU A 420 -20.63 -6.67 25.96
CA LEU A 420 -20.32 -7.21 24.65
C LEU A 420 -18.91 -7.85 24.63
N LEU A 421 -17.96 -7.25 25.35
CA LEU A 421 -16.60 -7.74 25.44
C LEU A 421 -16.51 -9.11 26.13
N ASP A 422 -17.29 -9.35 27.19
CA ASP A 422 -17.32 -10.65 27.87
C ASP A 422 -17.78 -11.76 26.93
N ASP A 423 -18.86 -11.51 26.18
CA ASP A 423 -19.42 -12.48 25.26
C ASP A 423 -18.56 -12.68 24.01
N ILE A 424 -17.86 -11.63 23.55
CA ILE A 424 -16.85 -11.72 22.50
C ILE A 424 -15.66 -12.55 22.98
N ALA A 425 -15.15 -12.29 24.19
CA ALA A 425 -14.04 -13.03 24.76
C ALA A 425 -14.35 -14.51 24.90
N HIS A 426 -15.58 -14.83 25.30
CA HIS A 426 -16.07 -16.21 25.37
C HIS A 426 -16.22 -16.85 23.98
N SER A 427 -16.89 -16.17 23.04
CA SER A 427 -17.22 -16.73 21.71
C SER A 427 -16.05 -16.82 20.73
N LEU A 428 -15.01 -16.01 20.93
CA LEU A 428 -13.78 -16.00 20.13
C LEU A 428 -12.57 -16.59 20.88
N GLU A 429 -12.76 -17.13 22.10
CA GLU A 429 -11.70 -17.72 22.93
C GLU A 429 -10.51 -16.78 23.16
N ILE A 430 -10.78 -15.49 23.38
CA ILE A 430 -9.74 -14.47 23.59
C ILE A 430 -9.18 -14.60 25.01
N ALA A 431 -7.85 -14.53 25.15
CA ALA A 431 -7.20 -14.55 26.45
C ALA A 431 -7.58 -13.32 27.30
N LEU A 432 -7.72 -13.51 28.61
CA LEU A 432 -8.08 -12.44 29.55
C LEU A 432 -7.15 -11.22 29.48
N GLU A 433 -5.86 -11.44 29.24
CA GLU A 433 -4.85 -10.39 29.07
C GLU A 433 -5.10 -9.52 27.83
N ASP A 434 -5.57 -10.10 26.73
CA ASP A 434 -5.89 -9.39 25.49
C ASP A 434 -7.22 -8.64 25.61
N ALA A 435 -8.21 -9.21 26.31
CA ALA A 435 -9.50 -8.56 26.54
C ALA A 435 -9.36 -7.26 27.33
N VAL A 436 -8.42 -7.18 28.27
CA VAL A 436 -8.16 -5.96 29.08
C VAL A 436 -7.78 -4.76 28.21
N LEU A 437 -7.14 -4.97 27.06
CA LEU A 437 -6.75 -3.89 26.14
C LEU A 437 -7.93 -3.15 25.51
N TRP A 438 -9.14 -3.72 25.61
CA TRP A 438 -10.37 -3.20 24.99
C TRP A 438 -11.34 -2.55 25.98
N LYS A 439 -11.01 -2.54 27.28
CA LYS A 439 -11.82 -1.85 28.27
C LYS A 439 -11.89 -0.35 27.98
N GLY A 440 -13.10 0.21 28.07
CA GLY A 440 -13.39 1.61 27.77
C GLY A 440 -13.38 1.97 26.28
N LYS A 441 -13.05 1.04 25.36
CA LYS A 441 -13.07 1.30 23.91
C LYS A 441 -14.47 1.07 23.32
N HIS A 442 -14.75 1.71 22.18
CA HIS A 442 -16.00 1.51 21.46
C HIS A 442 -15.93 0.35 20.46
N LEU A 443 -17.09 -0.15 20.04
CA LEU A 443 -17.19 -1.27 19.11
C LEU A 443 -16.53 -0.98 17.75
N SER A 444 -16.54 0.27 17.29
CA SER A 444 -15.84 0.70 16.09
C SER A 444 -14.32 0.52 16.20
N ASP A 445 -13.74 0.83 17.37
CA ASP A 445 -12.31 0.69 17.61
C ASP A 445 -11.94 -0.78 17.77
N LEU A 446 -12.75 -1.55 18.51
CA LEU A 446 -12.62 -3.01 18.63
C LEU A 446 -12.62 -3.69 17.24
N TYR A 447 -13.56 -3.31 16.38
CA TYR A 447 -13.65 -3.86 15.04
C TYR A 447 -12.47 -3.45 14.16
N ARG A 448 -12.10 -2.16 14.12
CA ARG A 448 -11.01 -1.66 13.29
C ARG A 448 -9.63 -2.15 13.74
N GLU A 449 -9.32 -2.04 15.02
CA GLU A 449 -7.99 -2.34 15.58
C GLU A 449 -7.86 -3.79 16.05
N GLY A 450 -8.95 -4.39 16.54
CA GLY A 450 -8.94 -5.74 17.10
C GLY A 450 -9.20 -6.82 16.06
N VAL A 451 -10.33 -6.69 15.34
CA VAL A 451 -10.77 -7.67 14.34
C VAL A 451 -10.05 -7.46 13.01
N CYS A 452 -10.29 -6.35 12.31
CA CYS A 452 -9.60 -6.00 11.07
C CYS A 452 -8.10 -5.78 11.30
N GLY A 453 -7.77 -5.34 12.51
CA GLY A 453 -6.40 -5.09 12.94
C GLY A 453 -5.65 -6.32 13.45
N GLY A 454 -6.21 -7.53 13.36
CA GLY A 454 -5.53 -8.80 13.66
C GLY A 454 -5.14 -9.03 15.13
N ALA A 455 -5.37 -8.06 16.02
CA ALA A 455 -4.99 -8.14 17.43
C ALA A 455 -5.86 -9.11 18.24
N LEU A 456 -7.07 -9.44 17.79
CA LEU A 456 -7.99 -10.38 18.46
C LEU A 456 -8.12 -11.73 17.73
N ILE A 457 -7.67 -11.83 16.47
CA ILE A 457 -8.01 -12.95 15.57
C ILE A 457 -6.76 -13.55 14.95
N SER A 458 -5.73 -13.81 15.76
CA SER A 458 -4.50 -14.45 15.27
C SER A 458 -4.55 -15.99 15.28
N ARG A 459 -5.67 -16.66 15.63
CA ARG A 459 -5.66 -18.14 15.76
C ARG A 459 -6.80 -18.96 15.16
N HIS A 460 -8.01 -18.47 14.93
CA HIS A 460 -9.12 -19.36 14.54
C HIS A 460 -10.14 -18.76 13.57
N ILE A 461 -9.81 -18.61 12.28
CA ILE A 461 -10.87 -18.48 11.25
C ILE A 461 -10.49 -19.17 9.93
N GLY A 462 -11.23 -20.25 9.62
CA GLY A 462 -11.17 -20.98 8.35
C GLY A 462 -12.08 -20.44 7.23
N ASP A 463 -12.93 -19.44 7.48
CA ASP A 463 -13.97 -19.01 6.50
C ASP A 463 -14.11 -17.48 6.26
N ILE A 464 -13.26 -16.63 6.85
CA ILE A 464 -13.21 -15.16 6.57
C ILE A 464 -11.90 -14.79 5.83
N ALA A 465 -11.21 -15.77 5.27
CA ALA A 465 -9.81 -15.67 4.86
C ALA A 465 -9.52 -14.78 3.63
N GLN A 466 -10.52 -14.14 3.01
CA GLN A 466 -10.30 -13.33 1.79
C GLN A 466 -10.30 -11.81 1.99
N GLU A 467 -10.93 -11.26 3.03
CA GLU A 467 -11.02 -9.80 3.22
C GLU A 467 -9.88 -9.19 4.04
N MET A 468 -9.02 -10.01 4.66
CA MET A 468 -7.96 -9.55 5.58
C MET A 468 -6.53 -9.57 5.02
N ALA A 469 -6.33 -9.98 3.77
CA ALA A 469 -4.98 -10.08 3.21
C ALA A 469 -4.38 -8.68 2.98
N VAL A 470 -3.37 -8.36 3.79
CA VAL A 470 -2.66 -7.07 3.77
C VAL A 470 -1.73 -7.03 2.55
N PRO A 471 -1.76 -5.96 1.73
CA PRO A 471 -0.90 -5.87 0.56
C PRO A 471 0.57 -5.72 0.95
N LEU A 472 1.45 -6.25 0.10
CA LEU A 472 2.90 -6.13 0.25
C LEU A 472 3.36 -4.69 -0.02
N ALA A 473 4.49 -4.31 0.58
CA ALA A 473 5.01 -2.94 0.46
C ALA A 473 5.23 -2.53 -1.01
N HIS A 474 5.85 -3.39 -1.82
CA HIS A 474 6.13 -3.11 -3.23
C HIS A 474 4.85 -2.96 -4.08
N GLN A 475 3.75 -3.65 -3.71
CA GLN A 475 2.45 -3.45 -4.35
C GLN A 475 1.92 -2.04 -4.09
N SER A 476 1.89 -1.65 -2.82
CA SER A 476 1.40 -0.33 -2.42
C SER A 476 2.25 0.78 -3.04
N VAL A 477 3.56 0.57 -3.13
CA VAL A 477 4.47 1.53 -3.74
C VAL A 477 4.25 1.65 -5.24
N LEU A 478 4.14 0.54 -5.98
CA LEU A 478 3.84 0.60 -7.40
C LEU A 478 2.50 1.26 -7.68
N ALA A 479 1.44 0.95 -6.91
CA ALA A 479 0.15 1.62 -7.02
C ALA A 479 0.24 3.14 -6.80
N GLY A 480 1.02 3.58 -5.80
CA GLY A 480 1.23 5.01 -5.54
C GLY A 480 2.07 5.72 -6.60
N ILE A 481 3.08 5.05 -7.16
CA ILE A 481 3.84 5.56 -8.31
C ILE A 481 2.91 5.76 -9.51
N MET A 482 2.05 4.77 -9.79
CA MET A 482 1.09 4.88 -10.89
C MET A 482 0.03 5.96 -10.64
N LEU A 483 -0.40 6.17 -9.39
CA LEU A 483 -1.28 7.28 -9.01
C LEU A 483 -0.62 8.64 -9.28
N ALA A 484 0.61 8.83 -8.84
CA ALA A 484 1.38 10.05 -9.11
C ALA A 484 1.61 10.26 -10.62
N ALA A 485 1.91 9.18 -11.35
CA ALA A 485 2.07 9.23 -12.80
C ALA A 485 0.78 9.73 -13.50
N GLN A 486 -0.41 9.31 -13.07
CA GLN A 486 -1.66 9.79 -13.69
C GLN A 486 -1.80 11.32 -13.60
N VAL A 487 -1.46 11.90 -12.45
CA VAL A 487 -1.49 13.37 -12.24
C VAL A 487 -0.47 14.06 -13.12
N LEU A 488 0.78 13.61 -13.09
CA LEU A 488 1.89 14.23 -13.82
C LEU A 488 1.63 14.20 -15.33
N ILE A 489 1.17 13.07 -15.85
CA ILE A 489 0.85 12.91 -17.27
C ILE A 489 -0.36 13.79 -17.64
N ALA A 490 -1.34 13.97 -16.75
CA ALA A 490 -2.48 14.86 -17.00
C ALA A 490 -2.15 16.35 -16.93
N SER A 491 -1.03 16.66 -16.29
CA SER A 491 -0.49 18.00 -16.18
C SER A 491 0.55 18.29 -17.28
N SER A 492 0.79 17.33 -18.18
CA SER A 492 1.78 17.41 -19.26
C SER A 492 1.12 17.12 -20.61
N PRO A 493 0.67 18.15 -21.36
CA PRO A 493 -0.03 17.96 -22.64
C PRO A 493 0.72 17.09 -23.64
N GLU A 494 2.05 17.12 -23.64
CA GLU A 494 2.89 16.30 -24.51
C GLU A 494 2.86 14.81 -24.18
N LEU A 495 2.55 14.43 -22.93
CA LEU A 495 2.49 13.03 -22.52
C LEU A 495 1.08 12.43 -22.65
N MET A 496 0.04 13.26 -22.64
CA MET A 496 -1.37 12.84 -22.71
C MET A 496 -1.68 11.87 -23.87
N PRO A 497 -1.24 12.11 -25.13
CA PRO A 497 -1.61 11.28 -26.27
C PRO A 497 -1.09 9.84 -26.20
N PHE A 498 -0.10 9.59 -25.34
CA PHE A 498 0.56 8.29 -25.23
C PHE A 498 -0.06 7.37 -24.20
N ARG A 499 -1.02 7.85 -23.39
CA ARG A 499 -1.72 7.00 -22.42
C ARG A 499 -2.66 6.02 -23.12
N PRO A 500 -2.85 4.81 -22.56
CA PRO A 500 -3.77 3.83 -23.12
C PRO A 500 -5.21 4.37 -23.11
N VAL A 501 -6.04 4.03 -24.09
CA VAL A 501 -7.45 4.48 -24.14
C VAL A 501 -8.25 4.00 -22.92
N ALA A 502 -7.96 2.80 -22.42
CA ALA A 502 -8.63 2.24 -21.25
C ALA A 502 -8.37 3.08 -19.99
N SER A 503 -9.44 3.43 -19.27
CA SER A 503 -9.39 4.26 -18.07
C SER A 503 -8.89 3.53 -16.83
N GLU A 504 -8.83 2.19 -16.85
CA GLU A 504 -8.34 1.35 -15.77
C GLU A 504 -7.16 0.51 -16.24
N ALA A 505 -6.22 0.23 -15.33
CA ALA A 505 -5.20 -0.78 -15.51
C ALA A 505 -4.99 -1.59 -14.22
N ARG A 506 -4.55 -2.84 -14.39
CA ARG A 506 -4.23 -3.76 -13.29
C ARG A 506 -2.97 -4.55 -13.56
N LEU A 507 -2.19 -4.82 -12.51
CA LEU A 507 -1.01 -5.67 -12.57
C LEU A 507 -1.04 -6.69 -11.45
N ASN A 508 -0.84 -7.96 -11.79
CA ASN A 508 -0.59 -9.00 -10.81
C ASN A 508 0.90 -9.02 -10.50
N VAL A 509 1.31 -8.48 -9.36
CA VAL A 509 2.73 -8.40 -8.99
C VAL A 509 3.33 -9.74 -8.59
N LEU A 510 2.50 -10.75 -8.31
CA LEU A 510 2.95 -12.11 -8.01
C LEU A 510 3.22 -12.88 -9.30
N ALA A 511 2.77 -12.37 -10.45
CA ALA A 511 3.08 -12.88 -11.78
C ALA A 511 4.21 -12.10 -12.43
N GLY A 512 4.95 -12.75 -13.32
CA GLY A 512 5.99 -12.11 -14.11
C GLY A 512 5.44 -11.25 -15.22
N LEU A 513 6.33 -10.48 -15.85
CA LEU A 513 6.07 -9.79 -17.10
C LEU A 513 6.32 -10.73 -18.30
N PRO A 514 5.71 -10.46 -19.47
CA PRO A 514 4.77 -9.38 -19.77
C PRO A 514 3.35 -9.60 -19.21
N GLN A 515 2.58 -8.52 -19.05
CA GLN A 515 1.17 -8.56 -18.64
C GLN A 515 0.36 -7.50 -19.39
N ILE A 516 -0.88 -7.84 -19.78
CA ILE A 516 -1.83 -6.86 -20.31
C ILE A 516 -2.44 -6.10 -19.13
N ALA A 517 -1.93 -4.90 -18.89
CA ALA A 517 -2.39 -4.05 -17.81
C ALA A 517 -3.72 -3.34 -18.10
N PRO A 518 -3.93 -2.72 -19.28
CA PRO A 518 -5.16 -1.95 -19.57
C PRO A 518 -6.43 -2.81 -19.49
N ARG A 519 -7.46 -2.31 -18.81
CA ARG A 519 -8.77 -2.95 -18.66
C ARG A 519 -9.89 -2.01 -19.10
N PRO A 520 -10.68 -2.36 -20.13
CA PRO A 520 -11.84 -1.56 -20.51
C PRO A 520 -12.87 -1.57 -19.37
N ARG A 521 -13.54 -0.43 -19.18
CA ARG A 521 -14.67 -0.30 -18.26
C ARG A 521 -15.88 0.27 -18.94
N GLN A 522 -17.03 -0.15 -18.45
CA GLN A 522 -18.33 0.36 -18.86
C GLN A 522 -18.99 1.06 -17.68
N ARG A 523 -19.92 1.97 -17.97
CA ARG A 523 -20.72 2.62 -16.95
C ARG A 523 -21.65 1.59 -16.32
N SER A 524 -21.66 1.55 -14.99
CA SER A 524 -22.57 0.70 -14.23
C SER A 524 -24.00 1.26 -14.32
N GLN A 525 -24.98 0.39 -14.55
CA GLN A 525 -26.39 0.78 -14.59
C GLN A 525 -26.83 1.36 -13.24
N GLY A 526 -27.53 2.50 -13.27
CA GLY A 526 -27.98 3.19 -12.07
C GLY A 526 -26.87 3.84 -11.25
N CYS A 527 -25.63 3.86 -11.74
CA CYS A 527 -24.54 4.60 -11.10
C CYS A 527 -24.76 6.11 -11.21
N ILE A 528 -24.16 6.87 -10.29
CA ILE A 528 -24.26 8.34 -10.22
C ILE A 528 -23.87 9.07 -11.52
N CYS A 529 -22.97 8.52 -12.34
CA CYS A 529 -22.66 9.13 -13.65
C CYS A 529 -23.76 8.92 -14.70
N SER A 530 -24.80 8.16 -14.39
CA SER A 530 -25.95 7.90 -15.25
C SER A 530 -27.24 8.51 -14.71
N ASP A 531 -27.15 9.18 -13.56
CA ASP A 531 -28.24 9.89 -12.92
C ASP A 531 -28.28 11.34 -13.43
N SER A 532 -29.46 11.82 -13.87
CA SER A 532 -29.61 13.15 -14.44
C SER A 532 -29.27 14.26 -13.45
N ASP A 533 -29.63 14.09 -12.18
CA ASP A 533 -29.44 15.15 -11.17
C ASP A 533 -27.96 15.37 -10.90
N PHE A 534 -27.17 14.29 -10.85
CA PHE A 534 -25.72 14.36 -10.71
C PHE A 534 -25.05 14.94 -11.97
N VAL A 535 -25.48 14.54 -13.17
CA VAL A 535 -24.92 15.05 -14.42
C VAL A 535 -25.21 16.55 -14.58
N ASP A 536 -26.44 16.98 -14.31
CA ASP A 536 -26.81 18.39 -14.39
C ASP A 536 -26.09 19.22 -13.32
N ARG A 537 -25.92 18.69 -12.10
CA ARG A 537 -25.12 19.34 -11.06
C ARG A 537 -23.64 19.46 -11.46
N TYR A 538 -23.07 18.43 -12.10
CA TYR A 538 -21.69 18.47 -12.58
C TYR A 538 -21.49 19.55 -13.64
N ARG A 539 -22.42 19.65 -14.60
CA ARG A 539 -22.44 20.70 -15.62
C ARG A 539 -22.51 22.09 -15.01
N VAL A 540 -23.42 22.33 -14.05
CA VAL A 540 -23.50 23.61 -13.34
C VAL A 540 -22.18 23.96 -12.64
N LYS A 541 -21.48 22.97 -12.09
CA LYS A 541 -20.21 23.15 -11.37
C LYS A 541 -19.05 23.50 -12.31
N TRP A 542 -18.99 22.93 -13.51
CA TRP A 542 -17.79 22.99 -14.37
C TRP A 542 -17.96 23.59 -15.76
N ASP A 543 -19.18 23.68 -16.33
CA ASP A 543 -19.39 24.20 -17.69
C ASP A 543 -19.21 25.73 -17.80
N ASN A 544 -19.07 26.43 -16.67
CA ASN A 544 -18.78 27.87 -16.61
C ASN A 544 -17.26 28.20 -16.60
N TYR A 545 -16.39 27.19 -16.77
CA TYR A 545 -14.91 27.29 -16.74
C TYR A 545 -14.28 26.59 -17.94
#